data_AF-F4SXS1-F1
#
_entry.id   AF-F4SXS1-F1
#
_cell.length_a   1.000
_cell.length_b   1.000
_cell.length_c   1.000
_cell.angle_alpha   90.00
_cell.angle_beta   90.00
_cell.angle_gamma   90.00
#
_symmetry.space_group_name_H-M   'P 1'
#
loop_
_entity.id
_entity.type
_entity.pdbx_description
1 polymer ?
#
loop_
_entity_poly.entity_id
_entity_poly.type
_entity_poly.pdbx_seq_one_letter_code
_entity_poly.pdbx_strand_id
1 'polypeptide(L)' 'MGINAVVMDGVVIGENSIVGVSAFVKAKAEMPTNYLIVSSPAKAIRELSEQELALRKQGIRCW' A
#
# COMPACT_ATOMS: atom_id res chain seq x y z
N MET A 1 -2.15 5.92 -0.63
CA MET A 1 -0.67 5.84 -0.67
C MET A 1 -0.16 6.62 0.53
N GLY A 2 0.76 6.08 1.32
CA GLY A 2 1.37 6.77 2.44
C GLY A 2 2.17 8.00 2.01
N ILE A 3 2.30 8.97 2.91
CA ILE A 3 3.11 10.17 2.68
C ILE A 3 4.58 9.75 2.54
N ASN A 4 5.30 10.30 1.56
CA ASN A 4 6.73 10.03 1.32
C ASN A 4 7.07 8.59 0.86
N ALA A 5 6.13 7.82 0.29
CA ALA A 5 6.46 6.55 -0.35
C ALA A 5 7.19 6.78 -1.69
N VAL A 6 8.27 6.03 -1.92
CA VAL A 6 9.01 6.02 -3.19
C VAL A 6 8.66 4.74 -3.93
N VAL A 7 8.04 4.88 -5.10
CA VAL A 7 7.62 3.77 -5.94
C VAL A 7 8.42 3.84 -7.24
N MET A 8 9.18 2.79 -7.53
CA MET A 8 9.93 2.68 -8.78
C MET A 8 9.05 2.21 -9.95
N ASP A 9 9.51 2.45 -11.18
CA ASP A 9 8.76 2.12 -12.40
C ASP A 9 8.47 0.61 -12.57
N GLY A 10 7.34 0.33 -13.20
CA GLY A 10 6.91 -1.04 -13.52
C GLY A 10 6.40 -1.85 -12.32
N VAL A 11 6.04 -1.19 -11.23
CA VAL A 11 5.45 -1.83 -10.06
C VAL A 11 3.98 -2.17 -10.29
N VAL A 12 3.54 -3.33 -9.81
CA VAL A 12 2.13 -3.72 -9.80
C VAL A 12 1.67 -3.82 -8.35
N ILE A 13 0.75 -2.94 -7.96
CA ILE A 13 0.14 -2.94 -6.62
C ILE A 13 -1.28 -3.48 -6.76
N GLY A 14 -1.56 -4.60 -6.10
CA GLY A 14 -2.90 -5.18 -6.06
C GLY A 14 -3.93 -4.22 -5.45
N GLU A 15 -5.19 -4.36 -5.87
CA GLU A 15 -6.28 -3.52 -5.40
C GLU A 15 -6.39 -3.53 -3.87
N ASN A 16 -6.87 -2.42 -3.30
CA ASN A 16 -7.00 -2.22 -1.85
C ASN A 16 -5.70 -2.32 -1.02
N SER A 17 -4.52 -2.49 -1.60
CA SER A 17 -3.27 -2.54 -0.86
C SER A 17 -2.88 -1.19 -0.27
N ILE A 18 -2.39 -1.17 0.97
CA ILE A 18 -1.94 0.05 1.66
C ILE A 18 -0.43 0.08 1.63
N VAL A 19 0.12 1.13 1.04
CA VAL A 19 1.56 1.46 1.12
C VAL A 19 1.77 2.41 2.29
N GLY A 20 2.60 2.00 3.25
CA GLY A 20 2.92 2.79 4.45
C GLY A 20 3.76 4.02 4.18
N VAL A 21 3.91 4.85 5.22
CA VAL A 21 4.78 6.03 5.21
C VAL A 21 6.24 5.60 5.02
N SER A 22 6.96 6.30 4.14
CA SER A 22 8.37 6.00 3.81
C SER A 22 8.63 4.57 3.33
N ALA A 23 7.65 3.95 2.66
CA ALA A 23 7.86 2.68 1.98
C ALA A 23 8.64 2.87 0.68
N PHE A 24 9.61 1.99 0.41
CA PHE A 24 10.40 2.00 -0.84
C PHE A 24 10.08 0.76 -1.67
N VAL A 25 9.25 0.90 -2.70
CA VAL A 25 8.84 -0.21 -3.56
C VAL A 25 9.81 -0.37 -4.74
N LYS A 26 10.38 -1.57 -4.87
CA LYS A 26 11.36 -1.86 -5.91
C LYS A 26 10.71 -1.91 -7.30
N ALA A 27 11.49 -1.60 -8.34
CA ALA A 27 11.07 -1.70 -9.73
C ALA A 27 10.68 -3.15 -10.04
N LYS A 28 9.62 -3.34 -10.84
CA LYS A 28 9.06 -4.68 -11.17
C LYS A 28 8.63 -5.53 -9.97
N ALA A 29 8.38 -4.92 -8.82
CA ALA A 29 7.80 -5.65 -7.70
C ALA A 29 6.30 -5.85 -7.91
N GLU A 30 5.84 -7.09 -7.71
CA GLU A 30 4.43 -7.44 -7.69
C GLU A 30 3.99 -7.58 -6.23
N MET A 31 3.05 -6.73 -5.81
CA MET A 31 2.53 -6.73 -4.45
C MET A 31 1.11 -7.28 -4.43
N PRO A 32 0.80 -8.24 -3.55
CA PRO A 32 -0.51 -8.89 -3.48
C PRO A 32 -1.63 -7.93 -3.03
N THR A 33 -2.85 -8.19 -3.51
CA THR A 33 -4.09 -7.47 -3.17
C THR A 33 -4.44 -7.61 -1.69
N ASN A 34 -5.00 -6.56 -1.09
CA ASN A 34 -5.37 -6.50 0.34
C ASN A 34 -4.19 -6.61 1.32
N TYR A 35 -2.97 -6.27 0.91
CA TYR A 35 -1.82 -6.29 1.83
C TYR A 35 -1.42 -4.92 2.35
N LEU A 36 -0.92 -4.93 3.59
CA LEU A 36 -0.20 -3.82 4.17
C LEU A 36 1.29 -3.94 3.77
N ILE A 37 1.69 -3.06 2.86
CA ILE A 37 3.04 -2.94 2.33
C ILE A 37 3.73 -1.83 3.12
N VAL A 38 4.71 -2.19 3.94
CA VAL A 38 5.47 -1.24 4.75
C VAL A 38 6.96 -1.55 4.62
N SER A 39 7.80 -0.65 5.13
CA SER A 39 9.28 -0.70 5.14
C SER A 39 9.99 -0.28 3.84
N SER A 40 11.29 -0.02 3.98
CA SER A 40 12.23 0.27 2.90
C SER A 40 13.40 -0.71 3.03
N PRO A 41 13.48 -1.79 2.22
CA PRO A 41 12.68 -2.09 1.03
C PRO A 41 11.29 -2.70 1.35
N ALA A 42 10.27 -2.29 0.59
CA ALA A 42 8.87 -2.63 0.78
C ALA A 42 8.64 -4.15 0.84
N LYS A 43 8.01 -4.59 1.92
CA LYS A 43 7.59 -5.98 2.14
C LYS A 43 6.10 -6.01 2.45
N ALA A 44 5.41 -6.98 1.90
CA ALA A 44 4.05 -7.33 2.30
C ALA A 44 4.13 -8.05 3.66
N ILE A 45 3.79 -7.35 4.75
CA ILE A 45 3.98 -7.89 6.10
C ILE A 45 2.75 -8.66 6.56
N ARG A 46 1.55 -8.18 6.22
CA ARG A 46 0.29 -8.80 6.62
C ARG A 46 -0.85 -8.42 5.70
N GLU A 47 -1.90 -9.23 5.73
CA GLU A 47 -3.20 -8.87 5.17
C GLU A 47 -3.83 -7.72 5.99
N LEU A 48 -4.61 -6.89 5.28
CA LEU A 48 -5.36 -5.80 5.87
C LEU A 48 -6.52 -6.34 6.69
N SER A 49 -6.70 -5.77 7.89
CA SER A 49 -7.87 -6.10 8.69
C SER A 49 -9.12 -5.40 8.14
N GLU A 50 -10.30 -5.95 8.40
CA GLU A 50 -11.57 -5.35 7.97
C GLU A 50 -11.74 -3.89 8.44
N GLN A 51 -11.16 -3.54 9.59
CA GLN A 51 -11.18 -2.18 10.16
C GLN A 51 -10.40 -1.19 9.27
N GLU A 52 -9.25 -1.60 8.73
CA GLU A 52 -8.44 -0.77 7.82
C GLU A 52 -9.10 -0.64 6.44
N LEU A 53 -9.77 -1.70 5.99
CA LEU A 53 -10.56 -1.68 4.76
C LEU A 53 -11.77 -0.74 4.86
N ALA A 54 -12.45 -0.74 6.03
CA ALA A 54 -13.58 0.13 6.32
C ALA A 54 -13.16 1.61 6.42
N LEU A 55 -12.03 1.90 7.08
CA LEU A 55 -11.46 3.24 7.17
C LEU A 55 -11.15 3.82 5.77
N ARG A 56 -10.67 2.97 4.85
CA ARG A 56 -10.38 3.37 3.47
C ARG A 56 -11.63 3.74 2.67
N LYS A 57 -12.77 3.07 2.92
CA LYS A 57 -14.06 3.45 2.31
C LYS A 57 -14.58 4.80 2.82
N GLN A 58 -14.24 5.19 4.04
CA GLN A 58 -14.67 6.47 4.62
C GLN A 58 -13.79 7.66 4.23
N GLY A 59 -12.50 7.43 3.97
CA GLY A 59 -11.51 8.50 3.71
C GLY A 59 -11.59 9.18 2.33
N ILE A 60 -12.47 8.73 1.43
CA ILE A 60 -12.62 9.30 0.06
C ILE A 60 -13.92 10.11 -0.05
N ARG A 61 -14.30 10.82 1.02
CA ARG A 61 -15.44 11.73 1.02
C ARG A 61 -15.03 13.11 1.52
N CYS A 62 -14.39 13.87 0.63
CA CYS A 62 -14.26 15.33 0.72
C CYS A 62 -14.52 15.93 -0.67
N TRP A 63 -15.17 17.09 -0.65
CA TRP A 63 -15.84 17.82 -1.74
C TRP A 63 -14.89 18.37 -2.82
#